data_AF-I4YTC0-F1
#
_entry.id   AF-I4YTC0-F1
#
_cell.length_a   1.000
_cell.length_b   1.000
_cell.length_c   1.000
_cell.angle_alpha   90.00
_cell.angle_beta   90.00
_cell.angle_gamma   90.00
#
_symmetry.space_group_name_H-M   'P 1'
#
loop_
_entity.id
_entity.type
_entity.pdbx_description
1 polymer ?
#
loop_
_entity_poly.entity_id
_entity_poly.type
_entity_poly.pdbx_seq_one_letter_code
_entity_poly.pdbx_strand_id
1 'polypeptide(L)'
;MVCCFSFPRDRLVRQFMSENVSFKAWLTHTPAWKFLARHSWIAPAFGAALVTLGLIVASVTAVPVFEAACRPEKSCLYGLIPFVFKTNEGWLILIGLIITAAGSIAGFVDKETINKLQDSISSQEEQISLLRDISGLAESKLQTFRIDTYYVLSLILRHVADDFGFGVSERVSLYRVSAGKFFLLARFSEHAEYNRAHRKYYPWGQGVLQKAWEAGWKEARIDANPNNLRRYCGEIHRKFEIPPEVVRALTMKSRVYKSLALNDPRTGERIAILCVESTERNGLGNVSRLDLEARSRPLVVLLEALEPHIVSLDDALAEGL
;
A
#
# COMPACT_ATOMS: atom_id res chain seq x y z
N MET A 1 9.54 38.31 -54.33
CA MET A 1 8.37 37.72 -55.02
C MET A 1 8.54 36.21 -55.00
N VAL A 2 7.97 35.52 -54.00
CA VAL A 2 7.72 34.06 -54.03
C VAL A 2 6.44 33.83 -53.25
N CYS A 3 5.43 33.30 -53.93
CA CYS A 3 4.08 33.05 -53.44
C CYS A 3 3.99 31.78 -52.58
N CYS A 4 3.12 31.84 -51.59
CA CYS A 4 2.55 30.69 -50.89
C CYS A 4 1.70 29.82 -51.83
N PHE A 5 1.86 28.50 -51.74
CA PHE A 5 0.82 27.53 -52.12
C PHE A 5 0.75 26.45 -51.05
N SER A 6 -0.34 26.45 -50.31
CA SER A 6 -0.69 25.44 -49.31
C SER A 6 -1.55 24.37 -49.99
N PHE A 7 -1.14 23.10 -49.91
CA PHE A 7 -1.91 21.95 -50.39
C PHE A 7 -2.34 21.08 -49.20
N PRO A 8 -3.62 20.67 -49.07
CA PRO A 8 -4.09 19.93 -47.91
C PRO A 8 -3.89 18.42 -48.12
N ARG A 9 -2.92 17.80 -47.41
CA ARG A 9 -2.59 16.37 -47.51
C ARG A 9 -3.23 15.49 -46.41
N ASP A 10 -4.00 16.07 -45.49
CA ASP A 10 -4.38 15.41 -44.24
C ASP A 10 -5.78 14.77 -44.21
N ARG A 11 -6.58 14.91 -45.28
CA ARG A 11 -7.96 14.38 -45.29
C ARG A 11 -8.09 12.96 -45.88
N LEU A 12 -7.18 12.55 -46.77
CA LEU A 12 -7.20 11.22 -47.39
C LEU A 12 -6.55 10.13 -46.53
N VAL A 13 -5.58 10.48 -45.68
CA VAL A 13 -4.90 9.51 -44.80
C VAL A 13 -5.79 9.06 -43.65
N ARG A 14 -6.68 9.93 -43.13
CA ARG A 14 -7.59 9.56 -42.02
C ARG A 14 -8.74 8.65 -42.45
N GLN A 15 -9.22 8.77 -43.69
CA GLN A 15 -10.31 7.92 -44.19
C GLN A 15 -9.83 6.52 -44.59
N PHE A 16 -8.56 6.38 -45.00
CA PHE A 16 -7.94 5.07 -45.30
C PHE A 16 -7.54 4.29 -44.03
N MET A 17 -7.38 4.97 -42.89
CA MET A 17 -7.06 4.33 -41.62
C MET A 17 -8.28 3.82 -40.85
N SER A 18 -9.48 4.39 -41.05
CA SER A 18 -10.69 3.93 -40.33
C SER A 18 -11.28 2.64 -40.89
N GLU A 19 -11.13 2.35 -42.19
CA GLU A 19 -11.67 1.13 -42.81
C GLU A 19 -10.79 -0.11 -42.56
N ASN A 20 -9.46 0.07 -42.42
CA ASN A 20 -8.54 -1.04 -42.13
C ASN A 20 -8.60 -1.53 -40.67
N VAL A 21 -9.06 -0.70 -39.73
CA VAL A 21 -9.22 -1.09 -38.32
C VAL A 21 -10.42 -2.03 -38.14
N SER A 22 -11.49 -1.83 -38.92
CA SER A 22 -12.71 -2.65 -38.83
C SER A 22 -12.50 -4.10 -39.32
N PHE A 23 -11.74 -4.29 -40.40
CA PHE A 23 -11.47 -5.64 -40.92
C PHE A 23 -10.48 -6.44 -40.06
N LYS A 24 -9.44 -5.76 -39.52
CA LYS A 24 -8.51 -6.38 -38.55
C LYS A 24 -9.22 -6.75 -37.24
N ALA A 25 -10.14 -5.91 -36.75
CA ALA A 25 -10.93 -6.19 -35.55
C ALA A 25 -11.93 -7.35 -35.75
N TRP A 26 -12.49 -7.49 -36.95
CA TRP A 26 -13.39 -8.61 -37.28
C TRP A 26 -12.64 -9.95 -37.36
N LEU A 27 -11.43 -9.98 -37.93
CA LEU A 27 -10.60 -11.18 -37.99
C LEU A 27 -10.09 -11.62 -36.60
N THR A 28 -9.74 -10.70 -35.70
CA THR A 28 -9.17 -11.03 -34.37
C THR A 28 -10.19 -11.47 -33.31
N HIS A 29 -11.49 -11.24 -33.55
CA HIS A 29 -12.55 -11.57 -32.59
C HIS A 29 -13.32 -12.87 -32.87
N THR A 30 -13.04 -13.57 -33.98
CA THR A 30 -13.62 -14.90 -34.20
C THR A 30 -12.88 -15.98 -33.38
N PRO A 31 -13.59 -16.88 -32.68
CA PRO A 31 -12.96 -17.93 -31.85
C PRO A 31 -12.07 -18.87 -32.68
N ALA A 32 -12.35 -19.04 -33.97
CA ALA A 32 -11.54 -19.81 -34.90
C ALA A 32 -10.13 -19.20 -35.12
N TRP A 33 -10.02 -17.87 -35.21
CA TRP A 33 -8.74 -17.19 -35.41
C TRP A 33 -7.85 -17.25 -34.15
N LYS A 34 -8.45 -17.08 -32.96
CA LYS A 34 -7.72 -17.23 -31.68
C LYS A 34 -7.18 -18.65 -31.48
N PHE A 35 -7.91 -19.67 -31.93
CA PHE A 35 -7.46 -21.06 -31.88
C PHE A 35 -6.30 -21.33 -32.84
N LEU A 36 -6.40 -20.84 -34.09
CA LEU A 36 -5.35 -20.93 -35.10
C LEU A 36 -4.08 -20.14 -34.73
N ALA A 37 -4.21 -18.94 -34.14
CA ALA A 37 -3.09 -18.13 -33.68
C ALA A 37 -2.36 -18.78 -32.49
N ARG A 38 -3.10 -19.37 -31.54
CA ARG A 38 -2.51 -20.07 -30.38
C ARG A 38 -1.76 -21.35 -30.77
N HIS A 39 -2.07 -21.93 -31.93
CA HIS A 39 -1.43 -23.12 -32.46
C HIS A 39 -0.93 -22.88 -33.88
N SER A 40 -0.15 -21.81 -34.06
CA SER A 40 0.41 -21.41 -35.35
C SER A 40 1.25 -22.49 -36.04
N TRP A 41 1.67 -23.53 -35.31
CA TRP A 41 2.34 -24.72 -35.82
C TRP A 41 1.38 -25.73 -36.51
N ILE A 42 0.08 -25.71 -36.21
CA ILE A 42 -0.90 -26.65 -36.76
C ILE A 42 -1.16 -26.36 -38.24
N ALA A 43 -1.26 -25.10 -38.64
CA ALA A 43 -1.48 -24.71 -40.02
C ALA A 43 -0.37 -25.20 -40.98
N PRO A 44 0.93 -24.97 -40.73
CA PRO A 44 1.99 -25.49 -41.58
C PRO A 44 2.12 -27.02 -41.50
N ALA A 45 1.84 -27.65 -40.34
CA ALA A 45 1.84 -29.11 -40.22
C ALA A 45 0.72 -29.75 -41.07
N PHE A 46 -0.48 -29.16 -41.05
CA PHE A 46 -1.62 -29.59 -41.86
C PHE A 46 -1.39 -29.33 -43.35
N GLY A 47 -0.85 -28.16 -43.70
CA GLY A 47 -0.44 -27.84 -45.07
C GLY A 47 0.59 -28.83 -45.63
N ALA A 48 1.62 -29.17 -44.84
CA ALA A 48 2.64 -30.16 -45.21
C ALA A 48 2.05 -31.57 -45.37
N ALA A 49 1.08 -31.95 -44.53
CA ALA A 49 0.38 -33.23 -44.66
C ALA A 49 -0.44 -33.30 -45.97
N LEU A 50 -1.13 -32.21 -46.34
CA LEU A 50 -1.86 -32.11 -47.60
C LEU A 50 -0.94 -32.17 -48.83
N VAL A 51 0.21 -31.49 -48.79
CA VAL A 51 1.22 -31.57 -49.86
C VAL A 51 1.74 -32.99 -50.00
N THR A 52 2.08 -33.64 -48.88
CA THR A 52 2.59 -35.02 -48.88
C THR A 52 1.56 -36.00 -49.44
N LEU A 53 0.30 -35.87 -49.02
CA LEU A 53 -0.80 -36.71 -49.52
C LEU A 53 -1.05 -36.47 -51.02
N GLY A 54 -1.07 -35.20 -51.44
CA GLY A 54 -1.21 -34.82 -52.85
C GLY A 54 -0.09 -35.38 -53.73
N LEU A 55 1.15 -35.36 -53.26
CA LEU A 55 2.31 -35.94 -53.98
C LEU A 55 2.22 -37.47 -54.08
N ILE A 56 1.77 -38.16 -53.02
CA ILE A 56 1.57 -39.62 -53.05
C ILE A 56 0.53 -39.99 -54.11
N VAL A 57 -0.63 -39.32 -54.14
CA VAL A 57 -1.68 -39.60 -55.14
C VAL A 57 -1.21 -39.21 -56.55
N ALA A 58 -0.53 -38.07 -56.70
CA ALA A 58 0.05 -37.61 -57.96
C ALA A 58 1.04 -38.61 -58.56
N SER A 59 1.82 -39.33 -57.74
CA SER A 59 2.80 -40.31 -58.23
C SER A 59 2.18 -41.42 -59.08
N VAL A 60 0.88 -41.70 -58.88
CA VAL A 60 0.13 -42.72 -59.62
C VAL A 60 -0.63 -42.11 -60.82
N THR A 61 -1.16 -40.89 -60.68
CA THR A 61 -2.06 -40.29 -61.69
C THR A 61 -1.39 -39.31 -62.64
N ALA A 62 -0.16 -38.85 -62.34
CA ALA A 62 0.52 -37.82 -63.13
C ALA A 62 1.13 -38.32 -64.45
N VAL A 63 1.55 -39.60 -64.50
CA VAL A 63 2.22 -40.21 -65.66
C VAL A 63 1.50 -39.92 -67.00
N PRO A 64 0.20 -40.21 -67.16
CA PRO A 64 -0.50 -39.97 -68.43
C PRO A 64 -0.62 -38.48 -68.80
N VAL A 65 -0.68 -37.58 -67.81
CA VAL A 65 -0.76 -36.13 -68.03
C VAL A 65 0.55 -35.58 -68.57
N PHE A 66 1.68 -36.04 -68.02
CA PHE A 66 3.01 -35.64 -68.48
C PHE A 66 3.39 -36.26 -69.82
N GLU A 67 3.04 -37.54 -70.05
CA GLU A 67 3.25 -38.20 -71.34
C GLU A 67 2.49 -37.48 -72.47
N ALA A 68 1.25 -37.04 -72.22
CA ALA A 68 0.48 -36.27 -73.19
C ALA A 68 1.05 -34.87 -73.48
N ALA A 69 1.78 -34.30 -72.52
CA ALA A 69 2.39 -32.97 -72.62
C ALA A 69 3.81 -32.98 -73.22
N CYS A 70 4.55 -34.08 -73.07
CA CYS A 70 5.89 -34.26 -73.63
C CYS A 70 5.82 -34.54 -75.15
N ARG A 71 5.87 -33.48 -75.96
CA ARG A 71 6.07 -33.57 -77.42
C ARG A 71 7.50 -33.13 -77.78
N PRO A 72 8.10 -33.62 -78.88
CA PRO A 72 9.50 -33.35 -79.22
C PRO A 72 9.87 -31.86 -79.34
N GLU A 73 8.90 -30.97 -79.52
CA GLU A 73 9.10 -29.51 -79.63
C GLU A 73 8.78 -28.71 -78.34
N LYS A 74 8.29 -29.36 -77.27
CA LYS A 74 7.91 -28.67 -76.02
C LYS A 74 8.57 -29.32 -74.81
N SER A 75 8.99 -28.50 -73.85
CA SER A 75 9.51 -29.02 -72.58
C SER A 75 8.40 -29.71 -71.78
N CYS A 76 8.73 -30.83 -71.15
CA CYS A 76 7.81 -31.57 -70.28
C CYS A 76 7.28 -30.73 -69.10
N LEU A 77 7.93 -29.61 -68.76
CA LEU A 77 7.45 -28.61 -67.81
C LEU A 77 6.10 -28.00 -68.19
N TYR A 78 5.74 -27.96 -69.48
CA TYR A 78 4.42 -27.47 -69.89
C TYR A 78 3.26 -28.35 -69.38
N GLY A 79 3.52 -29.59 -68.97
CA GLY A 79 2.55 -30.47 -68.33
C GLY A 79 2.20 -30.08 -66.88
N LEU A 80 3.03 -29.26 -66.22
CA LEU A 80 2.78 -28.83 -64.84
C LEU A 80 1.56 -27.94 -64.72
N ILE A 81 1.34 -27.02 -65.66
CA ILE A 81 0.20 -26.11 -65.64
C ILE A 81 -1.14 -26.87 -65.75
N PRO A 82 -1.37 -27.73 -66.75
CA PRO A 82 -2.61 -28.50 -66.82
C PRO A 82 -2.74 -29.48 -65.66
N PHE A 83 -1.64 -30.05 -65.16
CA PHE A 83 -1.67 -30.91 -63.98
C PHE A 83 -2.17 -30.15 -62.74
N VAL A 84 -1.56 -29.01 -62.42
CA VAL A 84 -1.92 -28.20 -61.24
C VAL A 84 -3.37 -27.70 -61.30
N PHE A 85 -3.85 -27.27 -62.46
CA PHE A 85 -5.16 -26.61 -62.57
C PHE A 85 -6.32 -27.51 -63.01
N LYS A 86 -6.07 -28.65 -63.67
CA LYS A 86 -7.13 -29.54 -64.16
C LYS A 86 -7.33 -30.80 -63.34
N THR A 87 -6.37 -31.18 -62.49
CA THR A 87 -6.50 -32.38 -61.66
C THR A 87 -6.77 -32.00 -60.20
N ASN A 88 -7.53 -32.83 -59.49
CA ASN A 88 -7.89 -32.57 -58.09
C ASN A 88 -6.64 -32.67 -57.18
N GLU A 89 -5.67 -33.48 -57.56
CA GLU A 89 -4.37 -33.65 -56.90
C GLU A 89 -3.53 -32.38 -56.99
N GLY A 90 -3.54 -31.72 -58.16
CA GLY A 90 -2.88 -30.44 -58.38
C GLY A 90 -3.39 -29.35 -57.44
N TRP A 91 -4.71 -29.28 -57.25
CA TRP A 91 -5.34 -28.36 -56.31
C TRP A 91 -4.99 -28.64 -54.85
N LEU A 92 -4.91 -29.92 -54.44
CA LEU A 92 -4.51 -30.29 -53.07
C LEU A 92 -3.09 -29.83 -52.74
N ILE A 93 -2.15 -29.99 -53.67
CA ILE A 93 -0.77 -29.54 -53.51
C ILE A 93 -0.72 -28.00 -53.43
N LEU A 94 -1.44 -27.31 -54.32
CA LEU A 94 -1.48 -25.85 -54.35
C LEU A 94 -2.05 -25.26 -53.05
N ILE A 95 -3.18 -25.79 -52.58
CA ILE A 95 -3.81 -25.37 -51.33
C ILE A 95 -2.89 -25.66 -50.14
N GLY A 96 -2.23 -26.82 -50.10
CA GLY A 96 -1.28 -27.17 -49.04
C GLY A 96 -0.07 -26.23 -48.98
N LEU A 97 0.46 -25.81 -50.14
CA LEU A 97 1.53 -24.82 -50.22
C LEU A 97 1.09 -23.44 -49.73
N ILE A 98 -0.11 -22.99 -50.12
CA ILE A 98 -0.68 -21.70 -49.69
C ILE A 98 -0.88 -21.69 -48.17
N ILE A 99 -1.45 -22.76 -47.60
CA ILE A 99 -1.67 -22.87 -46.15
C ILE A 99 -0.34 -22.86 -45.39
N THR A 100 0.66 -23.58 -45.89
CA THR A 100 2.00 -23.61 -45.28
C THR A 100 2.65 -22.22 -45.32
N ALA A 101 2.63 -21.55 -46.48
CA ALA A 101 3.20 -20.22 -46.65
C ALA A 101 2.50 -19.18 -45.75
N ALA A 102 1.16 -19.19 -45.71
CA ALA A 102 0.38 -18.31 -44.86
C ALA A 102 0.65 -18.54 -43.36
N GLY A 103 0.74 -19.81 -42.93
CA GLY A 103 1.07 -20.17 -41.55
C GLY A 103 2.48 -19.73 -41.15
N SER A 104 3.46 -19.90 -42.04
CA SER A 104 4.83 -19.42 -41.80
C SER A 104 4.88 -17.90 -41.65
N ILE A 105 4.20 -17.13 -42.51
CA ILE A 105 4.17 -15.66 -42.45
C ILE A 105 3.51 -15.19 -41.14
N ALA A 106 2.40 -15.80 -40.72
CA ALA A 106 1.74 -15.47 -39.47
C ALA A 106 2.65 -15.71 -38.25
N GLY A 107 3.39 -16.83 -38.23
CA GLY A 107 4.34 -17.14 -37.17
C GLY A 107 5.51 -16.16 -37.04
N PHE A 108 5.91 -15.48 -38.12
CA PHE A 108 6.93 -14.43 -38.05
C PHE A 108 6.42 -13.15 -37.39
N VAL A 109 5.16 -12.76 -37.65
CA VAL A 109 4.55 -11.57 -37.04
C VAL A 109 4.29 -11.76 -35.55
N ASP A 110 3.91 -12.98 -35.15
CA ASP A 110 3.68 -13.32 -33.74
C ASP A 110 4.97 -13.24 -32.91
N LYS A 111 6.13 -13.64 -33.47
CA LYS A 111 7.42 -13.54 -32.78
C LYS A 111 7.80 -12.10 -32.43
N GLU A 112 7.55 -11.14 -33.32
CA GLU A 112 7.86 -9.74 -33.06
C GLU A 112 6.97 -9.16 -31.96
N THR A 113 5.70 -9.56 -31.94
CA THR A 113 4.74 -9.13 -30.91
C THR A 113 5.08 -9.73 -29.55
N ILE A 114 5.45 -11.01 -29.51
CA ILE A 114 5.87 -11.70 -28.29
C ILE A 114 7.14 -11.05 -27.71
N ASN A 115 8.13 -10.73 -28.54
CA ASN A 115 9.36 -10.06 -28.08
C ASN A 115 9.07 -8.68 -27.49
N LYS A 116 8.22 -7.86 -28.14
CA LYS A 116 7.83 -6.54 -27.61
C LYS A 116 7.08 -6.64 -26.28
N LEU A 117 6.24 -7.66 -26.13
CA LEU A 117 5.54 -7.93 -24.86
C LEU A 117 6.52 -8.40 -23.78
N GLN A 118 7.51 -9.22 -24.13
CA GLN A 118 8.54 -9.70 -23.21
C GLN A 118 9.45 -8.57 -22.72
N ASP A 119 9.83 -7.65 -23.61
CA ASP A 119 10.58 -6.45 -23.26
C ASP A 119 9.76 -5.50 -22.35
N SER A 120 8.44 -5.44 -22.58
CA SER A 120 7.55 -4.67 -21.70
C SER A 120 7.44 -5.30 -20.31
N ILE A 121 7.37 -6.62 -20.22
CA ILE A 121 7.33 -7.36 -18.94
C ILE A 121 8.64 -7.18 -18.17
N SER A 122 9.80 -7.33 -18.81
CA SER A 122 11.10 -7.16 -18.14
C SER A 122 11.29 -5.74 -17.61
N SER A 123 10.85 -4.73 -18.36
CA SER A 123 10.88 -3.33 -17.90
C SER A 123 9.96 -3.06 -16.70
N GLN A 124 8.82 -3.77 -16.61
CA GLN A 124 7.91 -3.66 -15.46
C GLN A 124 8.47 -4.39 -14.23
N GLU A 125 9.13 -5.54 -14.42
CA GLU A 125 9.80 -6.26 -13.33
C GLU A 125 10.93 -5.43 -12.71
N GLU A 126 11.69 -4.70 -13.52
CA GLU A 126 12.74 -3.77 -13.07
C GLU A 126 12.16 -2.61 -12.23
N GLN A 127 11.00 -2.07 -12.62
CA GLN A 127 10.32 -1.04 -11.82
C GLN A 127 9.83 -1.59 -10.48
N ILE A 128 9.33 -2.82 -10.45
CA ILE A 128 8.88 -3.48 -9.21
C ILE A 128 10.06 -3.77 -8.29
N SER A 129 11.22 -4.20 -8.82
CA SER A 129 12.41 -4.43 -8.00
C SER A 129 12.94 -3.12 -7.41
N LEU A 130 12.99 -2.06 -8.21
CA LEU A 130 13.41 -0.74 -7.75
C LEU A 130 12.49 -0.22 -6.63
N LEU A 131 11.17 -0.39 -6.77
CA LEU A 131 10.21 0.02 -5.76
C LEU A 131 10.37 -0.78 -4.46
N ARG A 132 10.63 -2.09 -4.54
CA ARG A 132 10.90 -2.96 -3.39
C ARG A 132 12.19 -2.58 -2.67
N ASP A 133 13.22 -2.21 -3.41
CA ASP A 133 14.50 -1.77 -2.83
C ASP A 133 14.34 -0.42 -2.13
N ILE A 134 13.56 0.50 -2.70
CA ILE A 134 13.22 1.78 -2.07
C ILE A 134 12.42 1.55 -0.78
N SER A 135 11.42 0.65 -0.79
CA SER A 135 10.65 0.34 0.42
C SER A 135 11.50 -0.35 1.48
N GLY A 136 12.37 -1.29 1.11
CA GLY A 136 13.30 -1.94 2.05
C GLY A 136 14.33 -0.97 2.62
N LEU A 137 14.81 -0.01 1.83
CA LEU A 137 15.69 1.05 2.31
C LEU A 137 14.95 2.01 3.25
N ALA A 138 13.69 2.34 2.96
CA ALA A 138 12.85 3.14 3.86
C ALA A 138 12.61 2.40 5.19
N GLU A 139 12.24 1.13 5.14
CA GLU A 139 12.02 0.29 6.33
C GLU A 139 13.29 0.11 7.18
N SER A 140 14.44 -0.16 6.56
CA SER A 140 15.72 -0.29 7.27
C SER A 140 16.18 1.03 7.91
N LYS A 141 15.98 2.17 7.22
CA LYS A 141 16.24 3.49 7.79
C LYS A 141 15.29 3.81 8.95
N LEU A 142 14.03 3.41 8.87
CA LEU A 142 13.05 3.55 9.96
C LEU A 142 13.44 2.68 11.15
N GLN A 143 13.86 1.43 10.95
CA GLN A 143 14.25 0.51 12.03
C GLN A 143 15.52 0.97 12.76
N THR A 144 16.49 1.55 12.05
CA THR A 144 17.76 2.01 12.65
C THR A 144 17.59 3.24 13.55
N PHE A 145 16.46 3.96 13.46
CA PHE A 145 16.15 5.17 14.23
C PHE A 145 14.85 5.11 15.03
N ARG A 146 14.33 3.92 15.41
CA ARG A 146 13.22 3.83 16.37
C ARG A 146 13.72 4.15 17.78
N ILE A 147 13.87 5.44 18.08
CA ILE A 147 14.02 5.91 19.45
C ILE A 147 12.76 5.47 20.19
N ASP A 148 12.92 4.61 21.21
CA ASP A 148 11.84 4.25 22.12
C ASP A 148 11.46 5.50 22.93
N THR A 149 10.57 6.29 22.34
CA THR A 149 10.13 7.57 22.87
C THR A 149 9.45 7.38 24.21
N TYR A 150 8.75 6.26 24.42
CA TYR A 150 8.14 5.91 25.70
C TYR A 150 9.23 5.76 26.77
N TYR A 151 10.29 4.99 26.48
CA TYR A 151 11.41 4.79 27.40
C TYR A 151 12.13 6.10 27.75
N VAL A 152 12.50 6.90 26.74
CA VAL A 152 13.20 8.18 26.94
C VAL A 152 12.37 9.14 27.78
N LEU A 153 11.08 9.32 27.43
CA LEU A 153 10.20 10.19 28.21
C LEU A 153 10.00 9.65 29.63
N SER A 154 9.90 8.34 29.83
CA SER A 154 9.76 7.72 31.15
C SER A 154 11.00 7.94 32.04
N LEU A 155 12.20 8.00 31.46
CA LEU A 155 13.42 8.39 32.19
C LEU A 155 13.36 9.84 32.69
N ILE A 156 12.80 10.75 31.90
CA ILE A 156 12.64 12.14 32.33
C ILE A 156 11.55 12.23 33.41
N LEU A 157 10.45 11.50 33.27
CA LEU A 157 9.41 11.45 34.30
C LEU A 157 9.93 10.85 35.61
N ARG A 158 10.89 9.92 35.56
CA ARG A 158 11.62 9.46 36.75
C ARG A 158 12.38 10.59 37.40
N HIS A 159 13.16 11.35 36.62
CA HIS A 159 13.90 12.49 37.18
C HIS A 159 12.97 13.53 37.82
N VAL A 160 11.82 13.80 37.20
CA VAL A 160 10.77 14.67 37.79
C VAL A 160 10.23 14.10 39.10
N ALA A 161 10.04 12.78 39.19
CA ALA A 161 9.59 12.13 40.42
C ALA A 161 10.66 12.20 41.53
N ASP A 162 11.93 11.97 41.19
CA ASP A 162 13.07 12.04 42.10
C ASP A 162 13.22 13.46 42.68
N ASP A 163 13.09 14.49 41.85
CA ASP A 163 13.14 15.91 42.26
C ASP A 163 12.06 16.26 43.30
N PHE A 164 10.91 15.58 43.25
CA PHE A 164 9.81 15.76 44.20
C PHE A 164 9.85 14.78 45.38
N GLY A 165 10.80 13.84 45.41
CA GLY A 165 10.88 12.80 46.43
C GLY A 165 9.67 11.87 46.42
N PHE A 166 9.11 11.61 45.24
CA PHE A 166 7.97 10.69 45.07
C PHE A 166 8.39 9.25 45.27
N GLY A 167 7.53 8.48 45.96
CA GLY A 167 7.79 7.07 46.25
C GLY A 167 6.78 6.13 45.57
N VAL A 168 6.49 5.01 46.24
CA VAL A 168 5.59 3.96 45.75
C VAL A 168 4.11 4.37 45.67
N SER A 169 3.68 5.42 46.37
CA SER A 169 2.29 5.90 46.33
C SER A 169 2.02 6.85 45.18
N GLU A 170 3.06 7.39 44.55
CA GLU A 170 2.98 8.44 43.55
C GLU A 170 3.17 7.88 42.13
N ARG A 171 2.61 8.62 41.18
CA ARG A 171 2.79 8.36 39.76
C ARG A 171 2.85 9.67 38.99
N VAL A 172 3.77 9.74 38.04
CA VAL A 172 3.90 10.80 37.04
C VAL A 172 3.49 10.22 35.70
N SER A 173 2.66 10.93 34.93
CA SER A 173 2.20 10.49 33.61
C SER A 173 2.15 11.68 32.66
N LEU A 174 2.58 11.45 31.42
CA LEU A 174 2.56 12.42 30.34
C LEU A 174 1.56 11.98 29.29
N TYR A 175 0.67 12.90 28.93
CA TYR A 175 -0.40 12.66 27.97
C TYR A 175 -0.32 13.62 26.79
N ARG A 176 -0.69 13.15 25.61
CA ARG A 176 -0.90 13.98 24.42
C ARG A 176 -2.35 13.91 23.98
N VAL A 177 -2.87 15.02 23.46
CA VAL A 177 -4.20 15.06 22.86
C VAL A 177 -4.10 14.78 21.37
N SER A 178 -4.87 13.81 20.90
CA SER A 178 -5.09 13.53 19.47
C SER A 178 -6.48 12.89 19.32
N ALA A 179 -7.16 13.18 18.20
CA ALA A 179 -8.46 12.60 17.85
C ALA A 179 -9.51 12.58 18.99
N GLY A 180 -9.56 13.65 19.81
CA GLY A 180 -10.49 13.72 20.95
C GLY A 180 -10.25 12.64 22.01
N LYS A 181 -8.98 12.28 22.27
CA LYS A 181 -8.54 11.35 23.32
C LYS A 181 -7.22 11.84 23.93
N PHE A 182 -7.00 11.47 25.19
CA PHE A 182 -5.72 11.66 25.88
C PHE A 182 -4.89 10.37 25.79
N PHE A 183 -3.88 10.36 24.94
CA PHE A 183 -2.96 9.23 24.76
C PHE A 183 -1.81 9.30 25.77
N LEU A 184 -1.50 8.17 26.39
CA LEU A 184 -0.38 8.05 27.32
C LEU A 184 0.93 7.98 26.51
N LEU A 185 1.78 9.00 26.64
CA LEU A 185 3.11 9.01 26.01
C LEU A 185 4.16 8.33 26.88
N ALA A 186 4.09 8.54 28.19
CA ALA A 186 5.02 7.96 29.16
C ALA A 186 4.44 8.00 30.56
N ARG A 187 5.01 7.16 31.42
CA ARG A 187 4.62 7.05 32.82
C ARG A 187 5.79 6.58 33.66
N PHE A 188 5.87 7.10 34.87
CA PHE A 188 6.77 6.62 35.89
C PHE A 188 6.05 6.48 37.24
N SER A 189 6.32 5.38 37.94
CA SER A 189 6.00 5.16 39.36
C SER A 189 6.98 4.12 39.90
N GLU A 190 7.39 4.25 41.17
CA GLU A 190 8.20 3.21 41.82
C GLU A 190 7.41 1.91 42.03
N HIS A 191 6.09 2.01 42.16
CA HIS A 191 5.24 0.84 42.30
C HIS A 191 5.02 0.16 40.93
N ALA A 192 5.51 -1.07 40.81
CA ALA A 192 5.51 -1.82 39.55
C ALA A 192 4.12 -1.88 38.86
N GLU A 193 3.05 -2.16 39.61
CA GLU A 193 1.69 -2.19 39.05
C GLU A 193 1.18 -0.83 38.59
N TYR A 194 1.57 0.26 39.27
CA TYR A 194 1.13 1.61 38.89
C TYR A 194 1.89 2.11 37.67
N ASN A 195 3.11 1.62 37.46
CA ASN A 195 3.98 1.93 36.34
C ASN A 195 3.54 1.23 35.04
N ARG A 196 2.81 0.12 35.12
CA ARG A 196 2.30 -0.59 33.93
C ARG A 196 1.27 0.25 33.17
N ALA A 197 1.42 0.28 31.85
CA ALA A 197 0.51 0.96 30.93
C ALA A 197 -0.64 0.03 30.49
N HIS A 198 -1.65 -0.15 31.35
CA HIS A 198 -2.82 -0.97 31.00
C HIS A 198 -3.78 -0.31 30.01
N ARG A 199 -3.84 1.03 30.02
CA ARG A 199 -4.69 1.83 29.14
C ARG A 199 -3.81 2.75 28.31
N LYS A 200 -3.93 2.65 26.99
CA LYS A 200 -3.20 3.51 26.04
C LYS A 200 -3.82 4.90 25.96
N TYR A 201 -5.13 5.02 26.17
CA TYR A 201 -5.83 6.30 26.09
C TYR A 201 -6.96 6.46 27.10
N TYR A 202 -7.34 7.72 27.31
CA TYR A 202 -8.47 8.15 28.11
C TYR A 202 -9.40 9.00 27.23
N PRO A 203 -10.73 8.82 27.34
CA PRO A 203 -11.68 9.57 26.52
C PRO A 203 -11.67 11.05 26.87
N TRP A 204 -11.97 11.87 25.86
CA TRP A 204 -12.20 13.30 26.03
C TRP A 204 -13.45 13.60 26.86
N GLY A 205 -13.53 14.82 27.40
CA GLY A 205 -14.72 15.31 28.09
C GLY A 205 -14.88 14.83 29.53
N GLN A 206 -13.97 14.00 30.05
CA GLN A 206 -14.02 13.52 31.44
C GLN A 206 -12.64 13.51 32.10
N GLY A 207 -12.61 13.43 33.43
CA GLY A 207 -11.38 13.30 34.19
C GLY A 207 -10.71 14.62 34.59
N VAL A 208 -9.65 14.50 35.39
CA VAL A 208 -8.78 15.63 35.74
C VAL A 208 -8.01 16.16 34.53
N LEU A 209 -7.73 15.29 33.55
CA LEU A 209 -7.03 15.64 32.31
C LEU A 209 -7.82 16.67 31.50
N GLN A 210 -9.12 16.45 31.27
CA GLN A 210 -9.98 17.42 30.58
C GLN A 210 -9.98 18.79 31.29
N LYS A 211 -10.16 18.78 32.62
CA LYS A 211 -10.21 20.02 33.41
C LYS A 211 -8.89 20.79 33.37
N ALA A 212 -7.77 20.08 33.40
CA ALA A 212 -6.44 20.69 33.24
C ALA A 212 -6.21 21.19 31.82
N TRP A 213 -6.68 20.44 30.81
CA TRP A 213 -6.62 20.86 29.43
C TRP A 213 -7.37 22.16 29.21
N GLU A 214 -8.54 22.37 29.81
CA GLU A 214 -9.32 23.59 29.63
C GLU A 214 -8.76 24.79 30.40
N ALA A 215 -8.36 24.58 31.66
CA ALA A 215 -7.95 25.64 32.57
C ALA A 215 -6.43 25.92 32.57
N GLY A 216 -5.63 25.07 31.90
CA GLY A 216 -4.16 25.09 31.94
C GLY A 216 -3.57 24.39 33.17
N TRP A 217 -4.30 24.33 34.28
CA TRP A 217 -3.88 23.67 35.51
C TRP A 217 -5.08 23.17 36.30
N LYS A 218 -4.95 22.00 36.92
CA LYS A 218 -5.95 21.50 37.87
C LYS A 218 -5.31 20.75 39.02
N GLU A 219 -5.64 21.15 40.24
CA GLU A 219 -5.50 20.32 41.43
C GLU A 219 -6.87 19.77 41.85
N ALA A 220 -6.88 18.52 42.29
CA ALA A 220 -8.07 17.89 42.85
C ALA A 220 -7.70 16.89 43.95
N ARG A 221 -8.49 16.90 45.02
CA ARG A 221 -8.40 15.95 46.14
C ARG A 221 -9.68 15.13 46.22
N ILE A 222 -9.55 13.86 46.58
CA ILE A 222 -10.64 12.92 46.79
C ILE A 222 -10.68 12.56 48.26
N ASP A 223 -11.77 12.94 48.91
CA ASP A 223 -11.90 12.80 50.34
C ASP A 223 -12.20 11.36 50.73
N ALA A 224 -13.07 10.69 49.96
CA ALA A 224 -13.45 9.32 50.16
C ALA A 224 -12.24 8.38 50.19
N ASN A 225 -12.26 7.45 51.16
CA ASN A 225 -11.28 6.38 51.24
C ASN A 225 -11.54 5.36 50.11
N PRO A 226 -10.53 5.00 49.30
CA PRO A 226 -10.63 3.94 48.29
C PRO A 226 -11.19 2.60 48.80
N ASN A 227 -10.97 2.26 50.06
CA ASN A 227 -11.50 1.04 50.69
C ASN A 227 -13.04 1.06 50.79
N ASN A 228 -13.65 2.25 50.79
CA ASN A 228 -15.09 2.41 50.61
C ASN A 228 -15.37 2.71 49.13
N LEU A 229 -15.31 1.66 48.30
CA LEU A 229 -15.45 1.78 46.84
C LEU A 229 -16.72 2.50 46.40
N ARG A 230 -17.86 2.30 47.11
CA ARG A 230 -19.11 2.99 46.77
C ARG A 230 -18.98 4.51 46.91
N ARG A 231 -18.45 4.98 48.05
CA ARG A 231 -18.26 6.41 48.30
C ARG A 231 -17.19 7.00 47.37
N TYR A 232 -16.09 6.26 47.17
CA TYR A 232 -15.00 6.67 46.29
C TYR A 232 -15.46 6.82 44.84
N CYS A 233 -16.15 5.82 44.28
CA CYS A 233 -16.68 5.89 42.92
C CYS A 233 -17.71 7.02 42.77
N GLY A 234 -18.59 7.20 43.75
CA GLY A 234 -19.57 8.28 43.73
C GLY A 234 -18.93 9.68 43.77
N GLU A 235 -17.84 9.85 44.52
CA GLU A 235 -17.10 11.12 44.53
C GLU A 235 -16.35 11.38 43.24
N ILE A 236 -15.63 10.38 42.71
CA ILE A 236 -14.91 10.48 41.42
C ILE A 236 -15.88 10.80 40.28
N HIS A 237 -17.01 10.09 40.20
CA HIS A 237 -18.03 10.32 39.18
C HIS A 237 -18.57 11.76 39.26
N ARG A 238 -18.90 12.23 40.46
CA ARG A 238 -19.41 13.60 40.65
C ARG A 238 -18.37 14.68 40.32
N LYS A 239 -17.08 14.44 40.65
CA LYS A 239 -16.01 15.42 40.42
C LYS A 239 -15.48 15.42 39.00
N PHE A 240 -15.51 14.29 38.30
CA PHE A 240 -14.79 14.10 37.06
C PHE A 240 -15.60 13.40 35.96
N GLU A 241 -16.86 13.09 36.20
CA GLU A 241 -17.77 12.45 35.24
C GLU A 241 -17.28 11.07 34.76
N ILE A 242 -16.33 10.46 35.48
CA ILE A 242 -15.84 9.13 35.16
C ILE A 242 -16.87 8.09 35.64
N PRO A 243 -17.31 7.15 34.79
CA PRO A 243 -18.28 6.14 35.17
C PRO A 243 -17.77 5.21 36.29
N PRO A 244 -18.60 4.84 37.28
CA PRO A 244 -18.19 4.02 38.43
C PRO A 244 -17.49 2.70 38.07
N GLU A 245 -17.90 2.05 36.98
CA GLU A 245 -17.28 0.83 36.45
C GLU A 245 -15.85 1.06 35.99
N VAL A 246 -15.57 2.19 35.34
CA VAL A 246 -14.22 2.58 34.94
C VAL A 246 -13.38 2.86 36.19
N VAL A 247 -13.96 3.56 37.18
CA VAL A 247 -13.28 3.84 38.46
C VAL A 247 -12.92 2.54 39.18
N ARG A 248 -13.81 1.54 39.21
CA ARG A 248 -13.56 0.23 39.82
C ARG A 248 -12.41 -0.52 39.13
N ALA A 249 -12.29 -0.41 37.81
CA ALA A 249 -11.22 -1.03 37.03
C ALA A 249 -9.84 -0.35 37.13
N LEU A 250 -9.73 0.86 37.70
CA LEU A 250 -8.43 1.53 37.84
C LEU A 250 -7.51 0.75 38.79
N THR A 251 -6.29 0.40 38.35
CA THR A 251 -5.26 -0.24 39.19
C THR A 251 -4.83 0.66 40.34
N MET A 252 -4.72 1.98 40.09
CA MET A 252 -4.35 2.98 41.09
C MET A 252 -5.60 3.76 41.52
N LYS A 253 -5.90 3.76 42.82
CA LYS A 253 -7.01 4.53 43.41
C LYS A 253 -6.52 5.86 43.97
N SER A 254 -6.12 6.76 43.08
CA SER A 254 -5.51 8.02 43.48
C SER A 254 -6.48 8.91 44.25
N ARG A 255 -5.96 9.58 45.28
CA ARG A 255 -6.68 10.49 46.16
C ARG A 255 -6.31 11.95 45.95
N VAL A 256 -5.22 12.23 45.27
CA VAL A 256 -4.84 13.59 44.89
C VAL A 256 -4.28 13.58 43.48
N TYR A 257 -4.60 14.62 42.72
CA TYR A 257 -4.17 14.83 41.34
C TYR A 257 -3.71 16.27 41.20
N LYS A 258 -2.58 16.48 40.54
CA LYS A 258 -2.10 17.78 40.07
C LYS A 258 -1.72 17.63 38.60
N SER A 259 -2.43 18.33 37.73
CA SER A 259 -2.30 18.19 36.28
C SER A 259 -2.04 19.56 35.64
N LEU A 260 -1.00 19.65 34.84
CA LEU A 260 -0.55 20.85 34.14
C LEU A 260 -0.66 20.63 32.64
N ALA A 261 -1.38 21.49 31.92
CA ALA A 261 -1.31 21.52 30.47
C ALA A 261 0.00 22.19 30.04
N LEU A 262 0.70 21.54 29.12
CA LEU A 262 1.93 22.01 28.52
C LEU A 262 1.60 22.69 27.20
N ASN A 263 2.15 23.88 27.00
CA ASN A 263 1.95 24.66 25.79
C ASN A 263 3.22 24.61 24.93
N ASP A 264 3.02 24.60 23.62
CA ASP A 264 4.06 24.87 22.64
C ASP A 264 4.51 26.33 22.81
N PRO A 265 5.79 26.62 23.06
CA PRO A 265 6.32 27.96 23.24
C PRO A 265 6.23 28.84 21.99
N ARG A 266 6.12 28.26 20.79
CA ARG A 266 6.05 28.96 19.50
C ARG A 266 4.62 29.36 19.16
N THR A 267 3.66 28.45 19.34
CA THR A 267 2.26 28.68 18.96
C THR A 267 1.40 29.13 20.13
N GLY A 268 1.79 28.81 21.37
CA GLY A 268 0.99 28.99 22.57
C GLY A 268 -0.12 27.95 22.74
N GLU A 269 -0.25 27.01 21.80
CA GLU A 269 -1.26 25.95 21.83
C GLU A 269 -0.89 24.86 22.83
N ARG A 270 -1.91 24.20 23.40
CA ARG A 270 -1.70 23.08 24.31
C ARG A 270 -1.32 21.84 23.51
N ILE A 271 -0.23 21.19 23.90
CA ILE A 271 0.31 20.01 23.21
C ILE A 271 0.25 18.74 24.06
N ALA A 272 0.34 18.88 25.39
CA ALA A 272 0.42 17.74 26.30
C ALA A 272 -0.12 18.09 27.70
N ILE A 273 -0.27 17.07 28.55
CA ILE A 273 -0.59 17.22 29.97
C ILE A 273 0.41 16.41 30.78
N LEU A 274 1.07 17.07 31.72
CA LEU A 274 1.83 16.42 32.79
C LEU A 274 0.90 16.24 34.00
N CYS A 275 0.67 15.00 34.41
CA CYS A 275 -0.17 14.67 35.55
C CYS A 275 0.65 13.94 36.61
N VAL A 276 0.63 14.44 37.83
CA VAL A 276 1.12 13.74 39.02
C VAL A 276 -0.06 13.39 39.92
N GLU A 277 -0.05 12.18 40.45
CA GLU A 277 -1.13 11.66 41.29
C GLU A 277 -0.58 10.79 42.41
N SER A 278 -1.30 10.68 43.52
CA SER A 278 -0.92 9.83 44.65
C SER A 278 -2.12 9.09 45.23
N THR A 279 -1.92 7.86 45.71
CA THR A 279 -2.92 7.12 46.50
C THR A 279 -3.09 7.70 47.91
N GLU A 280 -2.11 8.47 48.40
CA GLU A 280 -2.17 9.12 49.70
C GLU A 280 -2.81 10.51 49.61
N ARG A 281 -3.61 10.87 50.63
CA ARG A 281 -4.35 12.14 50.62
C ARG A 281 -3.43 13.37 50.49
N ASN A 282 -2.22 13.27 51.07
CA ASN A 282 -1.22 14.34 51.10
C ASN A 282 0.08 13.95 50.38
N GLY A 283 0.09 12.87 49.58
CA GLY A 283 1.33 12.30 49.02
C GLY A 283 2.05 13.22 48.02
N LEU A 284 1.36 14.19 47.43
CA LEU A 284 1.97 15.19 46.53
C LEU A 284 2.49 16.45 47.24
N GLY A 285 2.48 16.47 48.58
CA GLY A 285 2.98 17.56 49.40
C GLY A 285 2.65 18.97 48.88
N ASN A 286 3.67 19.82 48.86
CA ASN A 286 3.58 21.23 48.43
C ASN A 286 3.87 21.45 46.94
N VAL A 287 3.91 20.39 46.12
CA VAL A 287 4.16 20.52 44.66
C VAL A 287 3.22 21.57 44.08
N SER A 288 3.76 22.71 43.66
CA SER A 288 2.95 23.81 43.13
C SER A 288 2.84 23.75 41.62
N ARG A 289 1.97 24.57 41.04
CA ARG A 289 1.91 24.78 39.60
C ARG A 289 3.26 25.24 39.03
N LEU A 290 3.88 26.22 39.70
CA LEU A 290 5.18 26.78 39.30
C LEU A 290 6.27 25.72 39.34
N ASP A 291 6.20 24.80 40.30
CA ASP A 291 7.17 23.72 40.37
C ASP A 291 7.07 22.81 39.16
N LEU A 292 5.86 22.36 38.82
CA LEU A 292 5.66 21.49 37.65
C LEU A 292 6.00 22.21 36.36
N GLU A 293 5.66 23.51 36.21
CA GLU A 293 6.05 24.31 35.05
C GLU A 293 7.57 24.41 34.88
N ALA A 294 8.30 24.58 35.99
CA ALA A 294 9.76 24.65 35.95
C ALA A 294 10.39 23.32 35.50
N ARG A 295 9.88 22.19 36.00
CA ARG A 295 10.43 20.84 35.69
C ARG A 295 9.91 20.28 34.36
N SER A 296 8.82 20.82 33.80
CA SER A 296 8.28 20.37 32.51
C SER A 296 8.93 21.01 31.29
N ARG A 297 9.76 22.05 31.45
CA ARG A 297 10.41 22.73 30.31
C ARG A 297 11.22 21.79 29.40
N PRO A 298 12.07 20.89 29.93
CA PRO A 298 12.80 19.95 29.09
C PRO A 298 11.87 18.98 28.34
N LEU A 299 10.72 18.62 28.94
CA LEU A 299 9.74 17.76 28.29
C LEU A 299 9.11 18.44 27.07
N VAL A 300 8.80 19.73 27.16
CA VAL A 300 8.21 20.47 26.02
C VAL A 300 9.17 20.50 24.84
N VAL A 301 10.44 20.85 25.07
CA VAL A 301 11.47 20.87 24.02
C VAL A 301 11.67 19.48 23.41
N LEU A 302 11.65 18.44 24.25
CA LEU A 302 11.81 17.07 23.75
C LEU A 302 10.59 16.59 22.97
N LEU A 303 9.36 16.94 23.39
CA LEU A 303 8.15 16.60 22.66
C LEU A 303 8.18 17.19 21.25
N GLU A 304 8.62 18.44 21.10
CA GLU A 304 8.82 19.05 19.78
C GLU A 304 9.91 18.35 18.96
N ALA A 305 11.05 18.03 19.58
CA ALA A 305 12.15 17.36 18.90
C ALA A 305 11.82 15.92 18.47
N LEU A 306 11.00 15.23 19.26
CA LEU A 306 10.53 13.87 18.99
C LEU A 306 9.23 13.84 18.19
N GLU A 307 8.61 14.98 17.87
CA GLU A 307 7.37 15.04 17.10
C GLU A 307 7.41 14.19 15.81
N PRO A 308 8.51 14.18 15.01
CA PRO A 308 8.61 13.32 13.82
C PRO A 308 8.73 11.82 14.12
N HIS A 309 9.05 11.45 15.35
CA HIS A 309 9.30 10.08 15.81
C HIS A 309 8.21 9.53 16.74
N ILE A 310 7.41 10.41 17.35
CA ILE A 310 6.16 10.04 17.98
C ILE A 310 5.28 9.58 16.84
N VAL A 311 5.09 8.26 16.73
CA VAL A 311 4.18 7.65 15.75
C VAL A 311 2.91 8.48 15.74
N SER A 312 2.57 9.06 14.58
CA SER A 312 1.37 9.86 14.48
C SER A 312 0.23 8.97 14.93
N LEU A 313 -0.40 9.35 16.05
CA LEU A 313 -1.46 8.55 16.66
C LEU A 313 -2.65 8.43 15.70
N ASP A 314 -2.75 9.35 14.74
CA ASP A 314 -3.69 9.32 13.63
C ASP A 314 -3.39 8.16 12.67
N ASP A 315 -2.12 7.86 12.37
CA ASP A 315 -1.72 6.69 11.56
C ASP A 315 -1.97 5.38 12.33
N ALA A 316 -1.62 5.33 13.62
CA ALA A 316 -1.87 4.15 14.45
C ALA A 316 -3.38 3.86 14.63
N LEU A 317 -4.20 4.91 14.77
CA LEU A 317 -5.67 4.80 14.83
C LEU A 317 -6.26 4.41 13.46
N ALA A 318 -5.73 4.92 12.35
CA ALA A 318 -6.14 4.54 11.00
C ALA A 318 -5.84 3.05 10.71
N GLU A 319 -4.77 2.51 11.31
CA GLU A 319 -4.39 1.10 11.26
C GLU A 319 -5.14 0.20 12.27
N GLY A 320 -6.05 0.76 13.07
CA GLY A 320 -6.93 -0.01 13.96
C GLY A 320 -6.31 -0.44 15.30
N LEU A 321 -5.29 0.27 15.79
CA LEU A 321 -4.67 0.03 17.12
C LEU A 321 -5.33 0.72 18.31
#